data_AF-A0A510JI50-F1
#
_entry.id   AF-A0A510JI50-F1
#
_cell.length_a   1.000
_cell.length_b   1.000
_cell.length_c   1.000
_cell.angle_alpha   90.00
_cell.angle_beta   90.00
_cell.angle_gamma   90.00
#
_symmetry.space_group_name_H-M   'P 1'
#
loop_
_entity.id
_entity.type
_entity.pdbx_description
1 polymer ?
#
loop_
_entity_poly.entity_id
_entity_poly.type
_entity_poly.pdbx_seq_one_letter_code
_entity_poly.pdbx_strand_id
1 'polypeptide(L)'
;MNKNKIIKILLLFVIILFGLGKLYLSRNNSMNAKENSSKEFVAQNKRNSKKNAIKQKNIENKNEKQTQNTSNQGDRKYQIDYDHVIGGDENSQGKVTGGHSLLRGDVRIVKKIGNPAKNGVYRASIEVKKKDGTWQAKTSNGGVNTMFPESWDEARIIDEINSAWENRKDVKGRDNNMWQGISKSGVVIRGYKSPRITAYPVYENR
;
A
#
# COMPACT_ATOMS: atom_id res chain seq x y z
N MET A 1 27.76 -32.97 -5.30
CA MET A 1 26.62 -33.17 -4.36
C MET A 1 25.38 -33.53 -5.18
N ASN A 2 24.84 -34.74 -5.03
CA ASN A 2 23.87 -35.32 -5.98
C ASN A 2 22.49 -34.65 -5.89
N LYS A 3 21.99 -34.18 -7.04
CA LYS A 3 20.73 -33.41 -7.23
C LYS A 3 19.49 -34.11 -6.61
N ASN A 4 19.54 -35.43 -6.45
CA ASN A 4 18.43 -36.23 -5.90
C ASN A 4 18.29 -36.16 -4.36
N LYS A 5 19.30 -35.64 -3.64
CA LYS A 5 19.20 -35.42 -2.18
C LYS A 5 18.53 -34.08 -1.83
N ILE A 6 18.58 -33.08 -2.72
CA ILE A 6 18.00 -31.75 -2.48
C ILE A 6 16.47 -31.78 -2.63
N ILE A 7 15.94 -32.58 -3.55
CA ILE A 7 14.49 -32.67 -3.80
C ILE A 7 13.75 -33.33 -2.62
N LYS A 8 14.37 -34.25 -1.89
CA LYS A 8 13.76 -34.90 -0.70
C LYS A 8 13.67 -33.98 0.53
N ILE A 9 14.56 -32.99 0.65
CA ILE A 9 14.53 -32.00 1.74
C ILE A 9 13.42 -30.96 1.53
N LEU A 10 13.12 -30.61 0.27
CA LEU A 10 12.09 -29.61 -0.03
C LEU A 10 10.66 -30.12 0.20
N LEU A 11 10.42 -31.43 0.07
CA LEU A 11 9.08 -32.03 0.27
C LEU A 11 8.68 -32.21 1.74
N LEU A 12 9.65 -32.24 2.68
CA LEU A 12 9.35 -32.36 4.10
C LEU A 12 8.85 -31.06 4.75
N PHE A 13 9.17 -29.89 4.16
CA PHE A 13 8.78 -28.59 4.72
C PHE A 13 7.35 -28.15 4.35
N VAL A 14 6.67 -28.85 3.43
CA VAL A 14 5.31 -28.49 2.99
C VAL A 14 4.21 -29.07 3.89
N ILE A 15 4.52 -30.02 4.78
CA ILE A 15 3.52 -30.75 5.58
C ILE A 15 3.35 -30.21 7.03
N ILE A 16 4.20 -29.28 7.48
CA ILE A 16 4.19 -28.82 8.90
C ILE A 16 3.44 -27.48 9.12
N LEU A 17 2.98 -26.78 8.08
CA LEU A 17 2.27 -25.49 8.23
C LEU A 17 0.73 -25.54 8.12
N PHE A 18 0.13 -26.72 7.98
CA PHE A 18 -1.33 -26.90 7.91
C PHE A 18 -1.95 -27.55 9.16
N GLY A 19 -1.22 -27.61 10.27
CA GLY A 19 -1.68 -28.21 11.51
C GLY A 19 -1.88 -27.19 12.62
N LEU A 20 -3.10 -27.18 13.17
CA LEU A 20 -3.50 -26.75 14.53
C LEU A 20 -4.14 -25.37 14.68
N GLY A 21 -5.47 -25.38 14.81
CA GLY A 21 -6.29 -24.27 15.31
C GLY A 21 -7.78 -24.62 15.47
N LYS A 22 -8.10 -25.54 16.40
CA LYS A 22 -9.46 -25.95 16.82
C LYS A 22 -10.35 -24.75 17.20
N LEU A 23 -11.58 -24.66 16.70
CA LEU A 23 -12.83 -25.19 17.30
C LEU A 23 -12.98 -24.91 18.81
N TYR A 24 -13.84 -23.96 19.16
CA TYR A 24 -14.57 -23.95 20.43
C TYR A 24 -16.05 -23.65 20.15
N LEU A 25 -16.86 -24.68 20.36
CA LEU A 25 -18.31 -24.63 20.46
C LEU A 25 -18.64 -24.57 21.96
N SER A 26 -19.54 -23.68 22.37
CA SER A 26 -20.16 -23.75 23.69
C SER A 26 -21.68 -23.87 23.55
N ARG A 27 -22.26 -24.75 24.38
CA ARG A 27 -23.61 -25.30 24.32
C ARG A 27 -24.45 -24.76 25.48
N ASN A 28 -25.76 -24.66 25.20
CA ASN A 28 -26.89 -24.16 26.00
C ASN A 28 -27.08 -24.70 27.42
N ASN A 29 -27.85 -23.93 28.21
CA ASN A 29 -28.96 -24.30 29.11
C ASN A 29 -29.60 -22.96 29.60
N SER A 30 -30.86 -22.77 30.00
CA SER A 30 -32.08 -23.58 30.17
C SER A 30 -33.24 -22.62 30.55
N MET A 31 -34.44 -22.88 30.02
CA MET A 31 -35.82 -22.70 30.54
C MET A 31 -36.44 -21.37 31.03
N ASN A 32 -37.63 -21.14 30.44
CA ASN A 32 -38.93 -20.68 31.00
C ASN A 32 -39.10 -19.25 31.52
N ALA A 33 -39.91 -18.45 30.78
CA ALA A 33 -41.09 -17.77 31.33
C ALA A 33 -41.89 -17.13 30.18
N LYS A 34 -43.03 -17.74 29.86
CA LYS A 34 -44.02 -17.22 28.92
C LYS A 34 -45.14 -16.60 29.75
N GLU A 35 -45.01 -15.34 30.12
CA GLU A 35 -46.14 -14.49 30.50
C GLU A 35 -45.69 -13.02 30.48
N ASN A 36 -46.55 -12.13 29.98
CA ASN A 36 -46.35 -10.68 29.77
C ASN A 36 -45.97 -10.21 28.34
N SER A 37 -46.54 -10.83 27.30
CA SER A 37 -46.27 -10.50 25.88
C SER A 37 -46.89 -9.19 25.33
N SER A 38 -47.64 -8.39 26.10
CA SER A 38 -48.39 -7.25 25.52
C SER A 38 -48.02 -5.86 26.04
N LYS A 39 -47.22 -5.73 27.11
CA LYS A 39 -46.76 -4.41 27.61
C LYS A 39 -45.29 -4.10 27.30
N GLU A 40 -44.49 -5.11 26.95
CA GLU A 40 -43.07 -4.95 26.61
C GLU A 40 -42.84 -4.55 25.13
N PHE A 41 -43.77 -4.92 24.23
CA PHE A 41 -43.70 -4.62 22.79
C PHE A 41 -43.79 -3.11 22.48
N VAL A 42 -44.58 -2.36 23.27
CA VAL A 42 -44.75 -0.90 23.09
C VAL A 42 -43.51 -0.13 23.59
N ALA A 43 -42.84 -0.61 24.65
CA ALA A 43 -41.62 -0.01 25.17
C ALA A 43 -40.38 -0.30 24.30
N GLN A 44 -40.32 -1.48 23.67
CA GLN A 44 -39.25 -1.84 22.73
C GLN A 44 -39.31 -1.04 21.42
N ASN A 45 -40.51 -0.78 20.86
CA ASN A 45 -40.64 0.00 19.63
C ASN A 45 -40.20 1.46 19.77
N LYS A 46 -40.45 2.10 20.92
CA LYS A 46 -40.02 3.48 21.18
C LYS A 46 -38.50 3.59 21.40
N ARG A 47 -37.87 2.56 21.98
CA ARG A 47 -36.40 2.48 22.16
C ARG A 47 -35.68 2.14 20.85
N ASN A 48 -36.27 1.33 19.97
CA ASN A 48 -35.71 0.97 18.66
C ASN A 48 -35.74 2.13 17.66
N SER A 49 -36.80 2.96 17.66
CA SER A 49 -36.83 4.20 16.87
C SER A 49 -35.71 5.17 17.28
N LYS A 50 -35.47 5.34 18.60
CA LYS A 50 -34.41 6.22 19.11
C LYS A 50 -33.00 5.68 18.82
N LYS A 51 -32.79 4.36 18.91
CA LYS A 51 -31.51 3.70 18.53
C LYS A 51 -31.25 3.76 17.02
N ASN A 52 -32.28 3.64 16.17
CA ASN A 52 -32.12 3.74 14.72
C ASN A 52 -31.83 5.18 14.28
N ALA A 53 -32.42 6.19 14.92
CA ALA A 53 -32.08 7.59 14.68
C ALA A 53 -30.65 7.94 15.15
N ILE A 54 -30.19 7.39 16.29
CA ILE A 54 -28.81 7.56 16.77
C ILE A 54 -27.82 6.78 15.87
N LYS A 55 -28.20 5.62 15.34
CA LYS A 55 -27.40 4.85 14.40
C LYS A 55 -27.30 5.53 13.03
N GLN A 56 -28.38 6.11 12.51
CA GLN A 56 -28.37 6.93 11.29
C GLN A 56 -27.54 8.21 11.47
N LYS A 57 -27.72 8.96 12.57
CA LYS A 57 -26.87 10.12 12.89
C LYS A 57 -25.39 9.75 13.06
N ASN A 58 -25.08 8.55 13.59
CA ASN A 58 -23.69 8.08 13.70
C ASN A 58 -23.13 7.50 12.39
N ILE A 59 -23.97 7.11 11.42
CA ILE A 59 -23.57 6.70 10.07
C ILE A 59 -23.35 7.94 9.19
N GLU A 60 -24.19 8.98 9.30
CA GLU A 60 -23.96 10.29 8.67
C GLU A 60 -22.72 10.98 9.25
N ASN A 61 -22.52 10.99 10.58
CA ASN A 61 -21.31 11.54 11.20
C ASN A 61 -20.04 10.70 10.94
N LYS A 62 -20.14 9.41 10.61
CA LYS A 62 -19.00 8.60 10.16
C LYS A 62 -18.66 8.86 8.69
N ASN A 63 -19.66 9.08 7.84
CA ASN A 63 -19.44 9.43 6.45
C ASN A 63 -18.92 10.87 6.28
N GLU A 64 -19.26 11.80 7.19
CA GLU A 64 -18.66 13.15 7.19
C GLU A 64 -17.20 13.16 7.70
N LYS A 65 -16.85 12.31 8.67
CA LYS A 65 -15.46 12.20 9.17
C LYS A 65 -14.50 11.44 8.24
N GLN A 66 -15.01 10.73 7.24
CA GLN A 66 -14.17 10.08 6.22
C GLN A 66 -13.91 10.98 5.00
N THR A 67 -14.52 12.17 4.94
CA THR A 67 -14.49 13.05 3.76
C THR A 67 -13.65 14.33 3.97
N GLN A 68 -12.90 14.45 5.06
CA GLN A 68 -12.08 15.64 5.34
C GLN A 68 -10.55 15.44 5.29
N ASN A 69 -10.06 14.23 5.00
CA ASN A 69 -8.62 13.96 4.82
C ASN A 69 -8.22 13.61 3.37
N THR A 70 -9.16 13.64 2.42
CA THR A 70 -8.96 13.15 1.05
C THR A 70 -8.61 14.25 0.03
N SER A 71 -8.65 15.53 0.39
CA SER A 71 -8.43 16.63 -0.58
C SER A 71 -7.00 16.69 -1.15
N ASN A 72 -6.03 16.09 -0.46
CA ASN A 72 -4.61 16.10 -0.88
C ASN A 72 -4.08 14.76 -1.40
N GLN A 73 -4.91 13.70 -1.42
CA GLN A 73 -4.42 12.32 -1.64
C GLN A 73 -4.48 11.86 -3.10
N GLY A 74 -4.82 12.72 -4.06
CA GLY A 74 -4.94 12.38 -5.49
C GLY A 74 -6.01 11.32 -5.80
N ASP A 75 -6.35 11.16 -7.08
CA ASP A 75 -7.28 10.11 -7.52
C ASP A 75 -6.54 8.77 -7.69
N ARG A 76 -6.65 7.85 -6.73
CA ARG A 76 -5.98 6.54 -6.75
C ARG A 76 -6.73 5.53 -7.62
N LYS A 77 -6.70 5.73 -8.93
CA LYS A 77 -7.51 5.00 -9.93
C LYS A 77 -7.16 3.52 -10.10
N TYR A 78 -5.91 3.13 -9.86
CA TYR A 78 -5.41 1.77 -10.13
C TYR A 78 -4.94 1.07 -8.86
N GLN A 79 -4.77 -0.26 -8.92
CA GLN A 79 -4.20 -1.06 -7.82
C GLN A 79 -2.68 -0.90 -7.66
N ILE A 80 -2.16 0.30 -7.95
CA ILE A 80 -0.77 0.66 -7.71
C ILE A 80 -0.60 0.90 -6.22
N ASP A 81 0.49 0.40 -5.65
CA ASP A 81 0.87 0.66 -4.26
C ASP A 81 1.44 2.09 -4.14
N TYR A 82 0.59 3.10 -4.29
CA TYR A 82 1.00 4.51 -4.23
C TYR A 82 1.68 4.84 -2.90
N ASP A 83 1.27 4.16 -1.83
CA ASP A 83 1.83 4.39 -0.51
C ASP A 83 3.32 3.98 -0.45
N HIS A 84 3.65 2.81 -1.02
CA HIS A 84 5.03 2.37 -1.23
C HIS A 84 5.81 3.22 -2.23
N VAL A 85 5.14 3.78 -3.24
CA VAL A 85 5.82 4.60 -4.25
C VAL A 85 6.24 5.95 -3.66
N ILE A 86 5.31 6.62 -2.97
CA ILE A 86 5.50 7.97 -2.44
C ILE A 86 6.33 7.96 -1.17
N GLY A 87 5.95 7.12 -0.21
CA GLY A 87 6.71 6.87 1.02
C GLY A 87 7.64 5.68 0.88
N GLY A 88 8.26 5.26 1.98
CA GLY A 88 9.08 4.06 2.03
C GLY A 88 8.50 3.02 2.98
N ASP A 89 8.74 1.74 2.70
CA ASP A 89 8.30 0.63 3.55
C ASP A 89 9.39 -0.42 3.72
N GLU A 90 9.06 -1.52 4.39
CA GLU A 90 9.97 -2.62 4.69
C GLU A 90 9.41 -3.93 4.11
N ASN A 91 10.24 -4.65 3.37
CA ASN A 91 9.86 -5.96 2.83
C ASN A 91 9.94 -7.07 3.91
N SER A 92 9.53 -8.30 3.56
CA SER A 92 9.54 -9.44 4.49
C SER A 92 10.92 -9.85 5.01
N GLN A 93 12.01 -9.34 4.41
CA GLN A 93 13.39 -9.59 4.81
C GLN A 93 13.96 -8.46 5.67
N GLY A 94 13.16 -7.47 6.05
CA GLY A 94 13.60 -6.33 6.83
C GLY A 94 14.43 -5.30 6.04
N LYS A 95 14.29 -5.28 4.71
CA LYS A 95 14.97 -4.29 3.85
C LYS A 95 14.00 -3.19 3.44
N VAL A 96 14.44 -1.95 3.54
CA VAL A 96 13.67 -0.80 3.06
C VAL A 96 13.48 -0.79 1.55
N THR A 97 12.26 -0.51 1.11
CA THR A 97 11.81 -0.44 -0.28
C THR A 97 10.98 0.82 -0.53
N GLY A 98 10.60 1.08 -1.80
CA GLY A 98 9.87 2.30 -2.14
C GLY A 98 10.68 3.60 -2.03
N GLY A 99 10.01 4.69 -1.68
CA GLY A 99 10.61 5.95 -1.25
C GLY A 99 11.04 6.85 -2.38
N HIS A 100 10.16 7.12 -3.34
CA HIS A 100 10.44 7.96 -4.50
C HIS A 100 10.04 9.44 -4.31
N SER A 101 9.64 9.84 -3.10
CA SER A 101 9.38 11.24 -2.72
C SER A 101 9.82 11.51 -1.28
N LEU A 102 9.76 12.78 -0.84
CA LEU A 102 10.02 13.19 0.56
C LEU A 102 8.74 13.57 1.33
N LEU A 103 7.56 13.40 0.72
CA LEU A 103 6.31 14.03 1.16
C LEU A 103 5.78 13.50 2.50
N ARG A 104 6.20 12.29 2.92
CA ARG A 104 5.66 11.60 4.09
C ARG A 104 6.57 11.66 5.32
N GLY A 105 7.76 12.24 5.20
CA GLY A 105 8.73 12.32 6.30
C GLY A 105 9.32 10.98 6.73
N ASP A 106 9.05 9.90 5.99
CA ASP A 106 9.60 8.56 6.15
C ASP A 106 10.78 8.29 5.18
N VAL A 107 11.13 9.26 4.35
CA VAL A 107 12.28 9.23 3.43
C VAL A 107 13.11 10.49 3.66
N ARG A 108 14.43 10.35 3.68
CA ARG A 108 15.36 11.48 3.69
C ARG A 108 16.51 11.28 2.72
N ILE A 109 16.97 12.39 2.15
CA ILE A 109 18.13 12.40 1.26
C ILE A 109 19.41 12.34 2.09
N VAL A 110 20.27 11.37 1.79
CA VAL A 110 21.65 11.33 2.28
C VAL A 110 22.54 12.16 1.36
N LYS A 111 22.39 12.00 0.05
CA LYS A 111 23.20 12.70 -0.96
C LYS A 111 22.46 12.82 -2.30
N LYS A 112 22.39 14.03 -2.88
CA LYS A 112 21.96 14.23 -4.27
C LYS A 112 23.08 13.82 -5.25
N ILE A 113 22.71 13.22 -6.37
CA ILE A 113 23.66 12.64 -7.34
C ILE A 113 23.48 13.31 -8.71
N GLY A 114 24.35 14.26 -8.99
CA GLY A 114 24.31 15.06 -10.21
C GLY A 114 23.13 16.02 -10.26
N ASN A 115 22.91 16.60 -11.44
CA ASN A 115 21.79 17.51 -11.68
C ASN A 115 20.50 16.73 -11.99
N PRO A 116 19.31 17.30 -11.70
CA PRO A 116 18.04 16.75 -12.18
C PRO A 116 17.98 16.69 -13.72
N ALA A 117 17.19 15.75 -14.24
CA ALA A 117 16.84 15.65 -15.66
C ALA A 117 15.96 16.84 -16.11
N LYS A 118 15.71 16.98 -17.42
CA LYS A 118 14.86 18.08 -17.97
C LYS A 118 13.47 18.12 -17.35
N ASN A 119 12.91 16.96 -17.07
CA ASN A 119 11.59 16.78 -16.47
C ASN A 119 11.60 16.83 -14.92
N GLY A 120 12.73 17.19 -14.30
CA GLY A 120 12.85 17.35 -12.85
C GLY A 120 13.10 16.07 -12.07
N VAL A 121 13.05 14.90 -12.70
CA VAL A 121 13.44 13.63 -12.05
C VAL A 121 14.90 13.73 -11.63
N TYR A 122 15.21 13.36 -10.39
CA TYR A 122 16.57 13.43 -9.87
C TYR A 122 17.00 12.12 -9.24
N ARG A 123 18.30 12.02 -8.95
CA ARG A 123 18.91 10.86 -8.31
C ARG A 123 19.46 11.23 -6.95
N ALA A 124 19.33 10.31 -6.00
CA ALA A 124 19.89 10.47 -4.68
C ALA A 124 20.15 9.13 -4.00
N SER A 125 21.11 9.11 -3.08
CA SER A 125 21.15 8.11 -2.01
C SER A 125 20.19 8.54 -0.91
N ILE A 126 19.38 7.61 -0.42
CA ILE A 126 18.32 7.87 0.55
C ILE A 126 18.38 6.92 1.73
N GLU A 127 17.78 7.36 2.83
CA GLU A 127 17.39 6.53 3.95
C GLU A 127 15.88 6.52 4.08
N VAL A 128 15.35 5.38 4.51
CA VAL A 128 13.93 5.19 4.77
C VAL A 128 13.75 4.83 6.25
N LYS A 129 12.73 5.40 6.86
CA LYS A 129 12.36 5.15 8.25
C LYS A 129 11.63 3.81 8.34
N LYS A 130 12.17 2.89 9.14
CA LYS A 130 11.54 1.60 9.44
C LYS A 130 10.41 1.76 10.45
N LYS A 131 9.63 0.69 10.61
CA LYS A 131 8.52 0.61 11.59
C LYS A 131 8.97 0.82 13.04
N ASP A 132 10.19 0.41 13.37
CA ASP A 132 10.80 0.63 14.70
C ASP A 132 11.32 2.07 14.91
N GLY A 133 11.15 2.95 13.92
CA GLY A 133 11.56 4.35 13.96
C GLY A 133 13.00 4.61 13.56
N THR A 134 13.82 3.58 13.35
CA THR A 134 15.21 3.73 12.90
C THR A 134 15.30 4.01 11.41
N TRP A 135 16.39 4.64 10.98
CA TRP A 135 16.65 4.95 9.58
C TRP A 135 17.56 3.89 8.96
N GLN A 136 17.22 3.38 7.79
CA GLN A 136 18.04 2.43 7.04
C GLN A 136 18.36 2.96 5.65
N ALA A 137 19.64 2.90 5.27
CA ALA A 137 20.07 3.28 3.93
C ALA A 137 19.55 2.30 2.88
N LYS A 138 19.00 2.83 1.79
CA LYS A 138 18.58 2.01 0.65
C LYS A 138 19.81 1.64 -0.17
N THR A 139 20.10 0.35 -0.26
CA THR A 139 21.31 -0.17 -0.94
C THR A 139 21.04 -0.80 -2.31
N SER A 140 19.77 -0.96 -2.70
CA SER A 140 19.39 -1.41 -4.05
C SER A 140 19.97 -0.49 -5.12
N ASN A 141 20.22 -1.02 -6.33
CA ASN A 141 20.76 -0.26 -7.47
C ASN A 141 22.06 0.50 -7.13
N GLY A 142 22.94 -0.10 -6.32
CA GLY A 142 24.19 0.54 -5.90
C GLY A 142 24.00 1.74 -4.97
N GLY A 143 22.86 1.80 -4.26
CA GLY A 143 22.54 2.91 -3.36
C GLY A 143 22.04 4.18 -4.05
N VAL A 144 21.64 4.07 -5.33
CA VAL A 144 21.09 5.19 -6.11
C VAL A 144 19.58 4.97 -6.32
N ASN A 145 18.79 5.87 -5.77
CA ASN A 145 17.35 5.95 -5.97
C ASN A 145 17.01 7.05 -6.98
N THR A 146 15.97 6.83 -7.79
CA THR A 146 15.37 7.88 -8.62
C THR A 146 14.17 8.48 -7.88
N MET A 147 14.04 9.80 -7.91
CA MET A 147 13.04 10.53 -7.15
C MET A 147 12.14 11.32 -8.10
N PHE A 148 10.85 11.42 -7.76
CA PHE A 148 9.94 12.31 -8.48
C PHE A 148 10.38 13.76 -8.30
N PRO A 149 10.02 14.68 -9.23
CA PRO A 149 10.39 16.09 -9.11
C PRO A 149 10.01 16.67 -7.74
N GLU A 150 10.92 17.43 -7.14
CA GLU A 150 10.75 17.97 -5.77
C GLU A 150 9.54 18.90 -5.63
N SER A 151 9.12 19.52 -6.73
CA SER A 151 7.97 20.42 -6.79
C SER A 151 6.62 19.70 -6.89
N TRP A 152 6.59 18.36 -6.97
CA TRP A 152 5.35 17.62 -7.07
C TRP A 152 4.81 17.26 -5.68
N ASP A 153 3.54 17.54 -5.47
CA ASP A 153 2.78 17.04 -4.33
C ASP A 153 2.28 15.60 -4.57
N GLU A 154 1.63 15.01 -3.56
CA GLU A 154 1.15 13.63 -3.62
C GLU A 154 0.08 13.46 -4.71
N ALA A 155 -0.84 14.42 -4.81
CA ALA A 155 -1.90 14.40 -5.82
C ALA A 155 -1.32 14.38 -7.23
N ARG A 156 -0.32 15.23 -7.51
CA ARG A 156 0.37 15.26 -8.80
C ARG A 156 1.16 14.00 -9.07
N ILE A 157 1.88 13.44 -8.10
CA ILE A 157 2.59 12.17 -8.29
C ILE A 157 1.60 11.06 -8.71
N ILE A 158 0.46 10.97 -8.03
CA ILE A 158 -0.57 9.94 -8.31
C ILE A 158 -1.13 10.11 -9.71
N ASP A 159 -1.52 11.33 -10.08
CA ASP A 159 -2.08 11.67 -11.38
C ASP A 159 -1.08 11.42 -12.54
N GLU A 160 0.19 11.73 -12.33
CA GLU A 160 1.25 11.44 -13.31
C GLU A 160 1.49 9.93 -13.45
N ILE A 161 1.46 9.17 -12.35
CA ILE A 161 1.51 7.69 -12.38
C ILE A 161 0.30 7.12 -13.10
N ASN A 162 -0.91 7.62 -12.85
CA ASN A 162 -2.13 7.16 -13.52
C ASN A 162 -2.04 7.34 -15.03
N SER A 163 -1.65 8.53 -15.47
CA SER A 163 -1.51 8.83 -16.90
C SER A 163 -0.46 7.93 -17.58
N ALA A 164 0.67 7.64 -16.90
CA ALA A 164 1.65 6.70 -17.41
C ALA A 164 1.10 5.26 -17.43
N TRP A 165 0.37 4.85 -16.40
CA TRP A 165 -0.22 3.51 -16.33
C TRP A 165 -1.25 3.28 -17.45
N GLU A 166 -2.06 4.29 -17.78
CA GLU A 166 -3.04 4.23 -18.86
C GLU A 166 -2.45 3.91 -20.22
N ASN A 167 -1.26 4.46 -20.51
CA ASN A 167 -0.55 4.24 -21.77
C ASN A 167 0.60 3.23 -21.67
N ARG A 168 0.62 2.43 -20.60
CA ARG A 168 1.73 1.52 -20.31
C ARG A 168 1.93 0.45 -21.37
N LYS A 169 3.18 0.02 -21.51
CA LYS A 169 3.65 -1.08 -22.34
C LYS A 169 4.55 -1.98 -21.51
N ASP A 170 4.67 -3.24 -21.91
CA ASP A 170 5.67 -4.14 -21.34
C ASP A 170 7.08 -3.70 -21.77
N VAL A 171 8.06 -3.88 -20.87
CA VAL A 171 9.44 -3.50 -21.12
C VAL A 171 10.18 -4.65 -21.81
N LYS A 172 10.27 -4.60 -23.15
CA LYS A 172 10.97 -5.62 -23.95
C LYS A 172 12.44 -5.77 -23.54
N GLY A 173 12.95 -7.00 -23.53
CA GLY A 173 14.34 -7.31 -23.14
C GLY A 173 14.63 -7.15 -21.65
N ARG A 174 13.58 -7.01 -20.83
CA ARG A 174 13.62 -6.97 -19.37
C ARG A 174 12.64 -8.00 -18.82
N ASP A 175 12.50 -8.00 -17.50
CA ASP A 175 11.51 -8.82 -16.81
C ASP A 175 10.11 -8.56 -17.39
N ASN A 176 9.40 -9.63 -17.78
CA ASN A 176 8.06 -9.58 -18.38
C ASN A 176 6.98 -9.03 -17.43
N ASN A 177 7.30 -8.99 -16.14
CA ASN A 177 6.50 -8.39 -15.09
C ASN A 177 6.67 -6.86 -15.01
N MET A 178 7.61 -6.28 -15.76
CA MET A 178 7.79 -4.83 -15.78
C MET A 178 6.82 -4.13 -16.73
N TRP A 179 6.39 -2.96 -16.31
CA TRP A 179 5.64 -2.02 -17.15
C TRP A 179 6.40 -0.70 -17.27
N GLN A 180 6.14 0.02 -18.35
CA GLN A 180 6.61 1.38 -18.58
C GLN A 180 5.50 2.21 -19.23
N GLY A 181 5.31 3.44 -18.77
CA GLY A 181 4.50 4.44 -19.42
C GLY A 181 5.19 5.79 -19.48
N ILE A 182 4.61 6.72 -20.23
CA ILE A 182 5.03 8.13 -20.25
C ILE A 182 3.90 8.94 -19.63
N SER A 183 4.18 9.66 -18.55
CA SER A 183 3.18 10.48 -17.89
C SER A 183 2.77 11.67 -18.78
N LYS A 184 1.66 12.33 -18.45
CA LYS A 184 1.18 13.50 -19.20
C LYS A 184 2.16 14.68 -19.22
N SER A 185 3.06 14.78 -18.23
CA SER A 185 4.16 15.76 -18.22
C SER A 185 5.45 15.28 -18.91
N GLY A 186 5.45 14.08 -19.49
CA GLY A 186 6.62 13.52 -20.19
C GLY A 186 7.62 12.83 -19.28
N VAL A 187 7.26 12.47 -18.04
CA VAL A 187 8.12 11.64 -17.19
C VAL A 187 7.93 10.17 -17.58
N VAL A 188 9.02 9.50 -17.95
CA VAL A 188 8.99 8.04 -18.10
C VAL A 188 8.86 7.41 -16.72
N ILE A 189 7.84 6.58 -16.53
CA ILE A 189 7.59 5.87 -15.27
C ILE A 189 7.65 4.37 -15.55
N ARG A 190 8.34 3.63 -14.69
CA ARG A 190 8.46 2.17 -14.74
C ARG A 190 8.01 1.55 -13.43
N GLY A 191 7.72 0.26 -13.46
CA GLY A 191 7.53 -0.50 -12.24
C GLY A 191 7.30 -1.97 -12.53
N TYR A 192 6.89 -2.71 -11.50
CA TYR A 192 6.51 -4.13 -11.60
C TYR A 192 5.00 -4.28 -11.47
N LYS A 193 4.43 -5.33 -12.05
CA LYS A 193 2.99 -5.67 -11.97
C LYS A 193 2.68 -6.66 -10.83
N SER A 194 3.70 -7.33 -10.28
CA SER A 194 3.60 -8.40 -9.28
C SER A 194 4.88 -8.46 -8.42
N PRO A 195 4.84 -8.92 -7.16
CA PRO A 195 3.66 -9.31 -6.36
C PRO A 195 2.79 -8.12 -5.93
N ARG A 196 3.30 -6.90 -6.08
CA ARG A 196 2.55 -5.65 -5.92
C ARG A 196 2.84 -4.77 -7.12
N ILE A 197 1.86 -3.95 -7.51
CA ILE A 197 2.06 -3.02 -8.62
C ILE A 197 2.83 -1.80 -8.10
N THR A 198 4.06 -1.60 -8.55
CA THR A 198 4.92 -0.48 -8.14
C THR A 198 5.11 0.53 -9.26
N ALA A 199 5.63 1.71 -8.93
CA ALA A 199 6.02 2.75 -9.88
C ALA A 199 7.26 3.49 -9.38
N TYR A 200 8.12 3.93 -10.29
CA TYR A 200 9.23 4.83 -10.02
C TYR A 200 9.54 5.67 -11.27
N PRO A 201 9.96 6.94 -11.11
CA PRO A 201 10.35 7.77 -12.23
C PRO A 201 11.70 7.30 -12.77
N VAL A 202 11.84 7.30 -14.09
CA VAL A 202 13.10 6.97 -14.76
C VAL A 202 13.88 8.26 -14.97
N TYR A 203 15.11 8.27 -14.46
CA TYR A 203 16.04 9.36 -14.72
C TYR A 203 16.64 9.19 -16.12
N GLU A 204 16.44 10.19 -16.98
CA GLU A 204 16.95 10.21 -18.35
C GLU A 204 18.19 11.11 -18.41
N ASN A 205 19.35 10.53 -18.71
CA ASN A 205 20.55 11.32 -19.03
C ASN A 205 20.24 12.12 -20.30
N ARG A 206 20.46 13.45 -20.21
CA ARG A 206 20.49 14.32 -21.39
C ARG A 206 21.63 13.95 -22.31
#